data_AF-A0A109B8H1-F1
#
_entry.id   AF-A0A109B8H1-F1
#
_cell.length_a   1.000
_cell.length_b   1.000
_cell.length_c   1.000
_cell.angle_alpha   90.00
_cell.angle_beta   90.00
_cell.angle_gamma   90.00
#
_symmetry.space_group_name_H-M   'P 1'
#
loop_
_entity.id
_entity.type
_entity.pdbx_description
1 polymer ?
#
loop_
_entity_poly.entity_id
_entity_poly.type
_entity_poly.pdbx_seq_one_letter_code
_entity_poly.pdbx_strand_id
1 'polypeptide(L)'
;MAFVTGDVVAVDGEELPFKVVFKQGDTILIEWLVESQEEGEMQIVETLRSIIDEDDDEEEEEDDDDEEEDAEEDVDDDSDED
;
A
#
# COMPACT_ATOMS: atom_id res chain seq x y z
N MET A 1 7.34 23.58 2.29
CA MET A 1 6.60 22.40 2.81
C MET A 1 7.47 21.73 3.87
N ALA A 2 6.92 21.46 5.04
CA ALA A 2 7.59 20.69 6.08
C ALA A 2 6.91 19.31 6.13
N PHE A 3 7.68 18.26 5.88
CA PHE A 3 7.18 16.90 5.85
C PHE A 3 7.00 16.37 7.27
N VAL A 4 5.97 15.56 7.47
CA VAL A 4 5.76 14.81 8.72
C VAL A 4 6.46 13.46 8.56
N THR A 5 7.20 13.04 9.59
CA THR A 5 7.86 11.73 9.64
C THR A 5 7.36 10.97 10.86
N GLY A 6 6.97 9.71 10.69
CA GLY A 6 6.70 8.76 11.77
C GLY A 6 7.92 7.87 12.04
N ASP A 7 8.26 7.66 13.30
CA ASP A 7 9.40 6.83 13.71
C ASP A 7 9.05 6.02 14.97
N VAL A 8 9.66 4.84 15.14
CA VAL A 8 9.49 4.00 16.33
C VAL A 8 10.76 4.06 17.15
N VAL A 9 10.70 4.72 18.30
CA VAL A 9 11.86 4.93 19.17
C VAL A 9 11.75 4.12 20.45
N ALA A 10 12.88 3.59 20.90
CA ALA A 10 12.95 2.95 22.20
C ALA A 10 12.78 3.97 23.33
N VAL A 11 12.05 3.60 24.38
CA VAL A 11 11.90 4.44 25.57
C VAL A 11 13.08 4.18 26.49
N ASP A 12 13.96 5.16 26.67
CA ASP A 12 15.11 5.06 27.56
C ASP A 12 14.64 4.99 29.02
N GLY A 13 14.88 3.86 29.70
CA GLY A 13 14.76 3.73 31.15
C GLY A 13 13.61 2.88 31.70
N GLU A 14 12.75 2.27 30.86
CA GLU A 14 11.70 1.34 31.33
C GLU A 14 11.69 0.02 30.55
N GLU A 15 11.18 -1.05 31.19
CA GLU A 15 11.11 -2.41 30.64
C GLU A 15 10.06 -2.58 29.51
N LEU A 16 9.30 -1.53 29.16
CA LEU A 16 8.31 -1.50 28.07
C LEU A 16 8.83 -0.65 26.91
N PRO A 17 8.87 -1.16 25.67
CA PRO A 17 10.14 -1.03 24.96
C PRO A 17 10.14 0.02 23.85
N PHE A 18 8.98 0.48 23.37
CA PHE A 18 8.93 1.34 22.19
C PHE A 18 7.78 2.35 22.23
N LYS A 19 7.94 3.45 21.49
CA LYS A 19 6.88 4.41 21.23
C LYS A 19 6.91 4.86 19.76
N VAL A 20 5.75 5.07 19.20
CA VAL A 20 5.58 5.71 17.88
C VAL A 20 5.57 7.21 18.08
N VAL A 21 6.32 7.94 17.25
CA VAL A 21 6.42 9.41 17.29
C VAL A 21 6.25 9.97 15.88
N PHE A 22 5.24 10.82 15.69
CA PHE A 22 5.10 11.64 14.49
C PHE A 22 5.63 13.05 14.78
N LYS A 23 6.57 13.51 13.95
CA LYS A 23 7.21 14.82 14.07
C LYS A 23 7.22 15.59 12.77
N GLN A 24 7.19 16.91 12.87
CA GLN A 24 7.42 17.83 11.76
C GLN A 24 8.66 18.68 12.09
N GLY A 25 9.79 18.35 11.46
CA GLY A 25 11.10 18.88 11.87
C GLY A 25 11.44 18.45 13.31
N ASP A 26 11.68 19.42 14.19
CA ASP A 26 11.96 19.20 15.62
C ASP A 26 10.70 19.18 16.50
N THR A 27 9.51 19.39 15.93
CA THR A 27 8.26 19.45 16.69
C THR A 27 7.57 18.10 16.69
N ILE A 28 7.35 17.52 17.87
CA ILE A 28 6.51 16.33 18.03
C ILE A 28 5.05 16.74 17.90
N LEU A 29 4.33 16.08 17.00
CA LEU A 29 2.90 16.30 16.79
C LEU A 29 2.07 15.37 17.68
N ILE A 30 2.42 14.09 17.69
CA ILE A 30 1.73 13.05 18.45
C ILE A 30 2.69 11.89 18.75
N GLU A 31 2.52 11.25 19.91
CA GLU A 31 3.26 10.06 20.30
C GLU A 31 2.41 9.12 21.16
N TRP A 32 2.67 7.81 21.07
CA TRP A 32 2.01 6.80 21.91
C TRP A 32 2.90 5.58 22.10
N LEU A 33 2.66 4.85 23.19
CA LEU A 33 3.41 3.66 23.57
C LEU A 33 2.94 2.44 22.77
N VAL A 34 3.89 1.56 22.43
CA VAL A 34 3.63 0.29 21.73
C VAL A 34 4.44 -0.84 22.36
N GLU A 35 3.97 -2.07 22.22
CA GLU A 35 4.57 -3.22 22.90
C GLU A 35 5.81 -3.76 22.17
N SER A 36 5.93 -3.48 20.86
CA SER A 36 7.06 -3.91 20.03
C SER A 36 7.37 -2.93 18.89
N GLN A 37 8.59 -3.03 18.33
CA GLN A 37 8.97 -2.24 17.16
C GLN A 37 8.09 -2.56 15.94
N GLU A 38 7.86 -3.85 15.68
CA GLU A 38 7.05 -4.33 14.56
C GLU A 38 5.61 -3.80 14.64
N GLU A 39 5.01 -3.81 15.82
CA GLU A 39 3.69 -3.23 16.05
C GLU A 39 3.68 -1.72 15.78
N GLY A 40 4.70 -0.99 16.24
CA GLY A 40 4.82 0.44 15.97
C GLY A 40 4.93 0.75 14.47
N GLU A 41 5.72 -0.05 13.73
CA GLU A 41 5.88 0.12 12.28
C GLU A 41 4.57 -0.17 11.53
N MET A 42 3.84 -1.22 11.91
CA MET A 42 2.52 -1.51 11.35
C MET A 42 1.54 -0.37 11.57
N GLN A 43 1.45 0.17 12.80
CA GLN A 43 0.55 1.27 13.11
C GLN A 43 0.91 2.54 12.33
N ILE A 44 2.19 2.83 12.09
CA ILE A 44 2.61 3.94 11.22
C ILE A 44 2.11 3.72 9.80
N VAL A 45 2.32 2.53 9.23
CA VAL A 45 1.89 2.20 7.86
C VAL A 45 0.37 2.27 7.72
N GLU A 46 -0.38 1.71 8.67
CA GLU A 46 -1.85 1.78 8.67
C GLU A 46 -2.34 3.24 8.74
N THR A 47 -1.72 4.05 9.59
CA THR A 47 -2.06 5.48 9.71
C THR A 47 -1.77 6.22 8.39
N LEU A 48 -0.60 5.98 7.78
CA LEU A 48 -0.24 6.61 6.50
C LEU A 48 -1.11 6.12 5.35
N ARG A 49 -1.46 4.82 5.30
CA ARG A 49 -2.39 4.27 4.32
C ARG A 49 -3.76 4.89 4.45
N SER A 50 -4.33 4.97 5.65
CA SER A 50 -5.62 5.63 5.88
C SER A 50 -5.61 7.06 5.32
N ILE A 51 -4.57 7.84 5.61
CA ILE A 51 -4.46 9.23 5.11
C ILE A 51 -4.37 9.28 3.59
N ILE A 52 -3.68 8.33 2.95
CA ILE A 52 -3.54 8.29 1.49
C ILE A 52 -4.83 7.80 0.84
N ASP A 53 -5.41 6.69 1.30
CA ASP A 53 -6.69 6.14 0.85
C ASP A 53 -7.85 7.13 1.07
N GLU A 54 -7.84 7.94 2.14
CA GLU A 54 -8.82 9.00 2.36
C GLU A 54 -8.64 10.22 1.43
N ASP A 55 -7.49 10.37 0.78
CA ASP A 55 -7.22 11.39 -0.25
C ASP A 55 -7.30 10.80 -1.68
N ASP A 56 -7.34 9.47 -1.83
CA ASP A 56 -7.44 8.71 -3.10
C ASP A 56 -8.92 8.47 -3.49
N ASP A 57 -9.67 9.56 -3.67
CA ASP A 57 -10.91 9.59 -4.47
C ASP A 57 -10.56 9.61 -5.99
N GLU A 58 -9.52 8.88 -6.43
CA GLU A 58 -9.20 8.71 -7.85
C GLU A 58 -9.69 7.33 -8.33
N GLU A 59 -10.92 7.39 -8.89
CA GLU A 59 -11.73 6.37 -9.53
C GLU A 59 -10.97 5.16 -10.14
N GLU A 60 -11.45 3.96 -9.79
CA GLU A 60 -11.13 2.69 -10.44
C GLU A 60 -11.41 2.77 -11.95
N GLU A 61 -10.38 2.60 -12.78
CA GLU A 61 -10.58 2.22 -14.18
C GLU A 61 -10.40 0.69 -14.28
N GLU A 62 -11.49 -0.05 -14.08
CA GLU A 62 -11.59 -1.44 -14.53
C GLU A 62 -11.53 -1.45 -16.07
N ASP A 63 -10.36 -1.72 -16.63
CA ASP A 63 -10.16 -1.95 -18.06
C ASP A 63 -10.74 -3.35 -18.40
N ASP A 64 -12.05 -3.38 -18.64
CA ASP A 64 -12.80 -4.52 -19.18
C ASP A 64 -12.47 -4.64 -20.68
N ASP A 65 -11.31 -5.25 -20.98
CA ASP A 65 -10.88 -5.57 -22.35
C ASP A 65 -11.66 -6.82 -22.85
N ASP A 66 -12.96 -6.62 -23.08
CA ASP A 66 -13.85 -7.54 -23.81
C ASP A 66 -13.78 -7.17 -25.31
N GLU A 67 -12.77 -7.68 -26.01
CA GLU A 67 -12.73 -7.66 -27.48
C GLU A 67 -12.67 -9.09 -28.06
N GLU A 68 -13.89 -9.60 -28.33
CA GLU A 68 -14.34 -10.30 -29.55
C GLU A 68 -13.62 -11.60 -29.99
N GLU A 69 -14.37 -12.70 -29.93
CA GLU A 69 -14.13 -13.95 -30.68
C GLU A 69 -14.01 -13.67 -32.19
N ASP A 70 -12.81 -13.80 -32.76
CA ASP A 70 -12.69 -13.96 -34.22
C ASP A 70 -12.61 -15.46 -34.58
N ALA A 71 -13.71 -15.93 -35.17
CA ALA A 71 -13.90 -17.27 -35.66
C ALA A 71 -13.49 -17.33 -37.14
N GLU A 72 -12.27 -17.79 -37.40
CA GLU A 72 -11.79 -18.09 -38.75
C GLU A 72 -11.72 -19.62 -38.92
N GLU A 73 -12.81 -20.17 -39.45
CA GLU A 73 -12.95 -21.59 -39.81
C GLU A 73 -12.22 -21.86 -41.14
N ASP A 74 -10.90 -22.10 -41.11
CA ASP A 74 -10.19 -22.60 -42.30
C ASP A 74 -10.34 -24.12 -42.42
N VAL A 75 -11.45 -24.54 -43.02
CA VAL A 75 -11.60 -25.83 -43.69
C VAL A 75 -10.98 -25.71 -45.08
N ASP A 76 -9.74 -26.17 -45.23
CA ASP A 76 -9.19 -26.56 -46.52
C ASP A 76 -9.03 -28.09 -46.57
N ASP A 77 -10.07 -28.70 -47.13
CA ASP A 77 -10.07 -30.00 -47.78
C ASP A 77 -9.21 -29.91 -49.05
N ASP A 78 -7.94 -30.34 -48.97
CA ASP A 78 -7.18 -30.70 -50.17
C ASP A 78 -6.86 -32.20 -50.10
N SER A 79 -7.80 -32.94 -50.69
CA SER A 79 -7.56 -34.27 -51.21
C SER A 79 -6.48 -34.19 -52.29
N ASP A 80 -5.26 -34.63 -51.99
CA ASP A 80 -4.29 -34.97 -53.02
C ASP A 80 -3.76 -36.40 -52.81
N GLU A 81 -3.65 -37.07 -53.94
CA GLU A 81 -3.70 -38.51 -54.19
C GLU A 81 -2.28 -39.05 -54.37
N ASP A 82 -1.90 -40.10 -53.61
CA ASP A 82 -0.92 -41.14 -54.06
C ASP A 82 -1.07 -42.46 -53.30
#